data_AF-A0A2V8BWU8-F1
#
_entry.id   AF-A0A2V8BWU8-F1
#
_cell.length_a   1.000
_cell.length_b   1.000
_cell.length_c   1.000
_cell.angle_alpha   90.00
_cell.angle_beta   90.00
_cell.angle_gamma   90.00
#
_symmetry.space_group_name_H-M   'P 1'
#
loop_
_entity.id
_entity.type
_entity.pdbx_description
1 polymer ?
#
loop_
_entity_poly.entity_id
_entity_poly.type
_entity_poly.pdbx_seq_one_letter_code
_entity_poly.pdbx_strand_id
1 'polypeptide(L)'
;MALAIAGGAQAPGVSPTPADLLKDPAVHAALDAAKASERQTVEDQIRFCEIPAPSFKEEARGRELQRVFQQLGLQNVTVDRAGNVLGHHPGAAPR
;
A
#
# COMPACT_ATOMS: atom_id res chain seq x y z
N MET A 1 6.98 -17.70 0.59
CA MET A 1 8.21 -17.23 -0.07
C MET A 1 8.58 -15.91 0.60
N ALA A 2 9.55 -15.93 1.50
CA ALA A 2 9.90 -14.77 2.33
C ALA A 2 10.77 -13.80 1.52
N LEU A 3 10.29 -12.58 1.32
CA LEU A 3 11.08 -11.50 0.72
C LEU A 3 11.89 -10.84 1.84
N ALA A 4 13.21 -11.03 1.83
CA ALA A 4 14.12 -10.36 2.74
C ALA A 4 14.32 -8.91 2.28
N ILE A 5 13.87 -7.95 3.07
CA ILE A 5 14.20 -6.53 2.92
C ILE A 5 15.40 -6.22 3.79
N ALA A 6 16.54 -5.95 3.16
CA ALA A 6 17.75 -5.51 3.84
C ALA A 6 17.54 -4.08 4.34
N GLY A 7 17.28 -3.92 5.64
CA GLY A 7 17.22 -2.62 6.30
C GLY A 7 18.62 -2.03 6.48
N GLY A 8 19.04 -1.15 5.58
CA GLY A 8 20.19 -0.28 5.79
C GLY A 8 19.76 0.96 6.58
N ALA A 9 20.22 1.11 7.82
CA ALA A 9 20.10 2.35 8.56
C ALA A 9 20.99 3.42 7.90
N GLN A 10 20.39 4.51 7.41
CA GLN A 10 21.12 5.60 6.78
C GLN A 10 21.55 6.64 7.82
N ALA A 11 22.84 6.98 7.80
CA ALA A 11 23.43 8.09 8.56
C ALA A 11 22.90 9.47 8.06
N PRO A 12 22.91 10.52 8.90
CA PRO A 12 22.36 11.82 8.51
C PRO A 12 23.31 12.54 7.54
N GLY A 13 22.85 12.73 6.30
CA GLY A 13 23.51 13.60 5.32
C GLY A 13 23.46 13.01 3.91
N VAL A 14 22.66 13.66 3.04
CA VAL A 14 22.34 13.29 1.64
C VAL A 14 21.32 12.16 1.50
N SER A 15 20.08 12.54 1.16
CA SER A 15 19.07 11.59 0.70
C SER A 15 19.49 11.02 -0.66
N PRO A 16 19.33 9.70 -0.89
CA PRO A 16 19.67 9.10 -2.17
C PRO A 16 18.85 9.72 -3.30
N THR A 17 19.48 9.96 -4.45
CA THR A 17 18.74 10.38 -5.65
C THR A 17 17.94 9.21 -6.20
N PRO A 18 16.91 9.44 -7.04
CA PRO A 18 16.21 8.34 -7.71
C PRO A 18 17.15 7.42 -8.50
N ALA A 19 18.20 7.97 -9.12
CA ALA A 19 19.20 7.18 -9.85
C ALA A 19 20.05 6.30 -8.91
N ASP A 20 20.25 6.71 -7.66
CA ASP A 20 20.93 5.89 -6.66
C ASP A 20 20.02 4.78 -6.13
N LEU A 21 18.72 5.07 -5.92
CA LEU A 21 17.74 4.07 -5.52
C LEU A 21 17.57 2.96 -6.56
N LEU A 22 17.62 3.30 -7.85
CA LEU A 22 17.56 2.32 -8.93
C LEU A 22 18.75 1.35 -8.95
N LYS A 23 19.80 1.56 -8.17
CA LYS A 23 20.89 0.57 -8.05
C LYS A 23 20.57 -0.52 -7.02
N ASP A 24 19.54 -0.33 -6.19
CA ASP A 24 19.14 -1.27 -5.15
C ASP A 24 18.30 -2.42 -5.75
N PRO A 25 18.72 -3.69 -5.61
CA PRO A 25 17.95 -4.85 -6.07
C PRO A 25 16.53 -4.92 -5.48
N ALA A 26 16.33 -4.45 -4.25
CA ALA A 26 15.01 -4.42 -3.62
C ALA A 26 14.07 -3.43 -4.32
N VAL A 27 14.60 -2.28 -4.78
CA VAL A 27 13.84 -1.30 -5.56
C VAL A 27 13.47 -1.87 -6.92
N HIS A 28 14.40 -2.56 -7.60
CA HIS A 28 14.11 -3.26 -8.84
C HIS A 28 13.01 -4.31 -8.67
N ALA A 29 13.13 -5.17 -7.66
CA ALA A 29 12.12 -6.19 -7.38
C ALA A 29 10.75 -5.59 -7.08
N ALA A 30 10.69 -4.47 -6.35
CA ALA A 30 9.45 -3.76 -6.08
C ALA A 30 8.81 -3.19 -7.36
N LEU A 31 9.61 -2.60 -8.25
CA LEU A 31 9.13 -2.09 -9.54
C LEU A 31 8.61 -3.21 -10.45
N ASP A 32 9.30 -4.35 -10.47
CA ASP A 32 8.87 -5.51 -11.28
C ASP A 32 7.61 -6.15 -10.72
N ALA A 33 7.48 -6.23 -9.39
CA ALA A 33 6.24 -6.66 -8.74
C ALA A 33 5.08 -5.71 -9.06
N ALA A 34 5.31 -4.39 -9.02
CA ALA A 34 4.31 -3.38 -9.36
C ALA A 34 3.80 -3.56 -10.80
N LYS A 35 4.71 -3.70 -11.77
CA LYS A 35 4.36 -3.98 -13.18
C LYS A 35 3.59 -5.28 -13.33
N ALA A 36 4.02 -6.35 -12.67
CA ALA A 36 3.35 -7.64 -12.73
C ALA A 36 1.93 -7.59 -12.14
N SER A 37 1.68 -6.69 -11.19
CA SER A 37 0.37 -6.51 -10.53
C SER A 37 -0.55 -5.49 -11.21
N GLU A 38 -0.13 -4.84 -12.30
CA GLU A 38 -0.87 -3.73 -12.93
C GLU A 38 -2.31 -4.12 -13.26
N ARG A 39 -2.49 -5.26 -13.94
CA ARG A 39 -3.82 -5.73 -14.34
C ARG A 39 -4.77 -5.86 -13.15
N GLN A 40 -4.33 -6.53 -12.08
CA GLN A 40 -5.12 -6.71 -10.87
C GLN A 40 -5.44 -5.35 -10.22
N THR A 41 -4.49 -4.42 -10.25
CA THR A 41 -4.67 -3.07 -9.70
C THR A 41 -5.77 -2.30 -10.45
N VAL A 42 -5.80 -2.41 -11.78
CA VAL A 42 -6.86 -1.81 -12.62
C VAL A 42 -8.21 -2.48 -12.35
N GLU A 43 -8.26 -3.81 -12.26
CA GLU A 43 -9.48 -4.57 -11.95
C GLU A 43 -10.04 -4.18 -10.57
N ASP A 44 -9.18 -4.01 -9.57
CA ASP A 44 -9.56 -3.52 -8.24
C ASP A 44 -10.08 -2.09 -8.27
N GLN A 45 -9.43 -1.19 -9.02
CA GLN A 45 -9.90 0.18 -9.18
C GLN A 45 -11.30 0.24 -9.82
N ILE A 46 -11.54 -0.56 -10.85
CA ILE A 46 -12.87 -0.68 -11.49
C ILE A 46 -13.89 -1.15 -10.44
N ARG A 47 -13.61 -2.27 -9.77
CA ARG A 47 -14.48 -2.85 -8.75
C ARG A 47 -14.87 -1.85 -7.66
N PHE A 48 -13.93 -1.06 -7.16
CA PHE A 48 -14.21 -0.06 -6.12
C PHE A 48 -15.02 1.11 -6.64
N CYS A 49 -14.75 1.58 -7.86
CA CYS A 49 -15.46 2.69 -8.48
C CYS A 49 -16.93 2.35 -8.82
N GLU A 50 -17.21 1.08 -9.14
CA GLU A 50 -18.57 0.60 -9.43
C GLU A 50 -19.49 0.58 -8.20
N ILE A 51 -18.94 0.55 -6.98
CA ILE A 51 -19.73 0.67 -5.76
C ILE A 51 -20.23 2.10 -5.65
N PRO A 52 -21.56 2.37 -5.68
CA PRO A 52 -22.06 3.74 -5.58
C PRO A 52 -21.59 4.42 -4.30
N ALA A 53 -20.98 5.60 -4.44
CA ALA A 53 -20.54 6.43 -3.34
C ALA A 53 -20.83 7.91 -3.64
N PRO A 54 -22.12 8.31 -3.69
CA PRO A 54 -22.48 9.72 -3.73
C PRO A 54 -21.88 10.47 -2.54
N SER A 55 -21.73 11.79 -2.66
CA SER A 55 -21.22 12.62 -1.57
C SER A 55 -21.98 12.36 -0.26
N PHE A 56 -21.25 12.08 0.81
CA PHE A 56 -21.74 11.72 2.15
C PHE A 56 -22.45 10.35 2.25
N LYS A 57 -22.30 9.47 1.25
CA LYS A 57 -22.87 8.11 1.18
C LYS A 57 -21.83 7.07 0.77
N GLU A 58 -20.58 7.27 1.18
CA GLU A 58 -19.44 6.44 0.79
C GLU A 58 -19.29 5.15 1.61
N GLU A 59 -20.13 4.96 2.62
CA GLU A 59 -20.01 3.86 3.61
C GLU A 59 -19.94 2.47 2.99
N ALA A 60 -20.72 2.20 1.93
CA ALA A 60 -20.73 0.90 1.28
C ALA A 60 -19.37 0.58 0.63
N ARG A 61 -18.78 1.57 -0.06
CA ARG A 61 -17.45 1.48 -0.65
C ARG A 61 -16.37 1.38 0.43
N GLY A 62 -16.52 2.15 1.52
CA GLY A 62 -15.64 2.09 2.69
C GLY A 62 -15.60 0.69 3.32
N ARG A 63 -16.76 0.05 3.53
CA ARG A 63 -16.82 -1.33 4.06
C ARG A 63 -16.11 -2.34 3.16
N GLU A 64 -16.23 -2.18 1.84
CA GLU A 64 -15.51 -3.06 0.92
C GLU A 64 -13.99 -2.86 0.97
N LEU A 65 -13.52 -1.61 1.04
CA LEU A 65 -12.09 -1.35 1.24
C LEU A 65 -11.59 -1.90 2.57
N GLN A 66 -12.38 -1.78 3.64
CA GLN A 66 -12.04 -2.34 4.95
C GLN A 66 -11.84 -3.86 4.86
N ARG A 67 -12.76 -4.57 4.19
CA ARG A 67 -12.66 -6.01 3.95
C ARG A 67 -11.40 -6.36 3.15
N VAL A 68 -11.09 -5.60 2.11
CA VAL A 68 -9.89 -5.82 1.29
C VAL A 68 -8.61 -5.56 2.09
N PHE A 69 -8.55 -4.49 2.90
CA PHE A 69 -7.40 -4.20 3.76
C PHE A 69 -7.10 -5.36 4.71
N GLN A 70 -8.15 -5.95 5.31
CA GLN A 70 -8.03 -7.13 6.16
C GLN A 70 -7.52 -8.35 5.38
N GLN A 71 -8.01 -8.57 4.16
CA GLN A 71 -7.56 -9.68 3.30
C GLN A 71 -6.10 -9.55 2.84
N LEU A 72 -5.63 -8.32 2.61
CA LEU A 72 -4.24 -8.02 2.29
C LEU A 72 -3.31 -8.15 3.51
N GLY A 73 -3.85 -8.42 4.71
CA GLY A 73 -3.09 -8.60 5.94
C GLY A 73 -2.61 -7.28 6.56
N LEU A 74 -3.22 -6.15 6.22
CA LEU A 74 -2.96 -4.90 6.94
C LEU A 74 -3.43 -5.01 8.39
N GLN A 75 -2.68 -4.41 9.29
CA GLN A 75 -2.95 -4.42 10.73
C GLN A 75 -3.77 -3.19 11.14
N ASN A 76 -4.39 -3.24 12.31
CA ASN A 76 -5.16 -2.11 12.88
C ASN A 76 -6.13 -1.48 11.88
N VAL A 77 -6.88 -2.31 11.14
CA VAL A 77 -7.80 -1.80 10.13
C VAL A 77 -9.01 -1.15 10.82
N THR A 78 -9.11 0.17 10.73
CA THR A 78 -10.14 0.97 11.40
C THR A 78 -10.84 1.92 10.43
N VAL A 79 -12.06 2.33 10.79
CA VAL A 79 -12.79 3.40 10.11
C VAL A 79 -12.89 4.58 11.06
N ASP A 80 -12.47 5.77 10.62
CA ASP A 80 -12.57 6.98 11.43
C ASP A 80 -13.99 7.60 11.39
N ARG A 81 -14.19 8.70 12.12
CA ARG A 81 -15.51 9.37 12.17
C ARG A 81 -15.95 9.98 10.83
N ALA A 82 -15.02 10.28 9.94
CA ALA A 82 -15.32 10.81 8.62
C ALA A 82 -15.59 9.70 7.59
N GLY A 83 -15.39 8.42 7.96
CA GLY A 83 -15.57 7.28 7.07
C GLY A 83 -14.29 6.87 6.33
N ASN A 84 -13.13 7.42 6.67
CA ASN A 84 -11.86 7.00 6.07
C ASN A 84 -11.47 5.62 6.59
N VAL A 85 -11.02 4.74 5.69
CA VAL A 85 -10.51 3.41 6.02
C VAL A 85 -9.00 3.49 6.16
N LEU A 86 -8.49 3.12 7.33
CA LEU A 86 -7.07 3.16 7.67
C LEU A 86 -6.57 1.73 7.91
N GLY A 87 -5.36 1.42 7.45
CA GLY A 87 -4.70 0.14 7.68
C GLY A 87 -3.19 0.32 7.78
N HIS A 88 -2.54 -0.47 8.63
CA HIS A 88 -1.12 -0.35 8.94
C HIS A 88 -0.32 -1.48 8.29
N HIS A 89 0.75 -1.11 7.58
CA HIS A 89 1.78 -2.05 7.17
C HIS A 89 3.05 -1.73 7.98
N PRO A 90 3.39 -2.53 9.00
CA PRO A 90 4.52 -2.22 9.87
C PRO A 90 5.83 -2.28 9.10
N GLY A 91 6.67 -1.26 9.27
CA GLY A 91 8.04 -1.30 8.78
C GLY A 91 8.89 -2.30 9.55
N ALA A 92 9.95 -2.81 8.92
CA ALA A 92 10.85 -3.77 9.54
C ALA A 92 11.78 -3.17 10.62
N ALA A 93 11.86 -1.84 10.72
CA ALA A 93 12.63 -1.14 11.73
C ALA A 93 11.76 -0.08 12.44
N PRO A 94 11.76 0.00 13.77
CA PRO A 94 11.28 1.19 14.47
C PRO A 94 12.17 2.37 14.07
N ARG A 95 11.55 3.52 13.78
CA ARG A 95 12.28 4.79 13.68
C ARG A 95 12.75 5.23 15.06
#